data_AF-A0A6N7JQ50-F1
#
_entry.id   AF-A0A6N7JQ50-F1
#
_cell.length_a   1.000
_cell.length_b   1.000
_cell.length_c   1.000
_cell.angle_alpha   90.00
_cell.angle_beta   90.00
_cell.angle_gamma   90.00
#
_symmetry.space_group_name_H-M   'P 1'
#
loop_
_entity.id
_entity.type
_entity.pdbx_description
1 polymer ?
#
loop_
_entity_poly.entity_id
_entity_poly.type
_entity_poly.pdbx_seq_one_letter_code
_entity_poly.pdbx_strand_id
1 'polypeptide(L)'
;MSGYCDIAPGHEWHGPYHDHEYGQPLTGEADLFERLILEINQAGLSWLTILKKRESFRAAYDQFEVDKVAAYGEADVVRLLADPGIIRNRLKVQAAIHNAQVIQRLRESHGGFHGWIAAHHPRAKADWVKLFAKTFRFTGGEIVGEFLMSIGYLPGAHRLDCPAHLRLSNQEIPWVTALRAGFTGYAA
;
A
#
# COMPACT_ATOMS: atom_id res chain seq x y z
N MET A 1 3.29 -12.57 -14.24
CA MET A 1 2.49 -13.72 -13.77
C MET A 1 2.82 -13.91 -12.32
N SER A 2 1.89 -13.60 -11.41
CA SER A 2 2.19 -13.61 -9.97
C SER A 2 2.29 -15.06 -9.50
N GLY A 3 3.52 -15.56 -9.40
CA GLY A 3 3.80 -16.82 -8.68
C GLY A 3 3.26 -16.81 -7.25
N TYR A 4 2.87 -15.64 -6.75
CA TYR A 4 2.07 -15.49 -5.53
C TYR A 4 0.76 -16.29 -5.54
N CYS A 5 0.06 -16.38 -6.67
CA CYS A 5 -1.16 -17.19 -6.81
C CYS A 5 -0.91 -18.72 -6.73
N ASP A 6 0.35 -19.16 -6.80
CA ASP A 6 0.72 -20.57 -6.65
C ASP A 6 1.04 -20.92 -5.19
N ILE A 7 1.62 -19.98 -4.45
CA ILE A 7 2.14 -20.23 -3.10
C ILE A 7 1.23 -19.74 -1.97
N ALA A 8 0.34 -18.78 -2.26
CA ALA A 8 -0.50 -18.17 -1.24
C ALA A 8 -1.70 -19.04 -0.82
N PRO A 9 -2.45 -19.70 -1.73
CA PRO A 9 -3.61 -20.48 -1.35
C PRO A 9 -3.27 -21.57 -0.33
N GLY A 10 -4.04 -21.64 0.76
CA GLY A 10 -3.85 -22.61 1.85
C GLY A 10 -2.73 -22.27 2.84
N HIS A 11 -1.91 -21.25 2.59
CA HIS A 11 -0.93 -20.79 3.56
C HIS A 11 -1.59 -19.90 4.62
N GLU A 12 -1.29 -20.12 5.91
CA GLU A 12 -1.90 -19.45 7.06
C GLU A 12 -1.99 -17.92 6.93
N TRP A 13 -0.88 -17.25 6.60
CA TRP A 13 -0.81 -15.80 6.47
C TRP A 13 -1.08 -15.29 5.05
N HIS A 14 -0.50 -15.95 4.04
CA HIS A 14 -0.59 -15.49 2.66
C HIS A 14 -1.96 -15.74 2.03
N GLY A 15 -2.64 -16.84 2.38
CA GLY A 15 -3.95 -17.20 1.82
C GLY A 15 -5.01 -16.13 2.07
N PRO A 16 -5.29 -15.75 3.33
CA PRO A 16 -6.25 -14.70 3.62
C PRO A 16 -5.92 -13.36 2.94
N TYR A 17 -4.65 -12.94 2.98
CA TYR A 17 -4.19 -11.71 2.33
C TYR A 17 -4.39 -11.76 0.81
N HIS A 18 -4.00 -12.86 0.17
CA HIS A 18 -4.17 -13.07 -1.27
C HIS A 18 -5.64 -13.06 -1.68
N ASP A 19 -6.48 -13.79 -0.94
CA ASP A 19 -7.87 -14.04 -1.34
C ASP A 19 -8.79 -12.84 -1.09
N HIS A 20 -8.48 -12.01 -0.10
CA HIS A 20 -9.39 -10.98 0.42
C HIS A 20 -8.81 -9.56 0.43
N GLU A 21 -7.53 -9.36 0.13
CA GLU A 21 -6.94 -8.02 0.21
C GLU A 21 -6.08 -7.65 -1.00
N TYR A 22 -5.21 -8.54 -1.47
CA TYR A 22 -4.27 -8.21 -2.54
C TYR A 22 -5.01 -7.97 -3.86
N GLY A 23 -4.85 -6.77 -4.41
CA GLY A 23 -5.53 -6.32 -5.62
C GLY A 23 -6.95 -5.78 -5.39
N GLN A 24 -7.45 -5.77 -4.14
CA GLN A 24 -8.74 -5.18 -3.83
C GLN A 24 -8.61 -3.65 -3.70
N PRO A 25 -9.50 -2.86 -4.33
CA PRO A 25 -9.50 -1.41 -4.14
C PRO A 25 -9.72 -1.02 -2.69
N LEU A 26 -8.86 -0.15 -2.17
CA LEU A 26 -9.01 0.46 -0.84
C LEU A 26 -9.42 1.92 -0.99
N THR A 27 -10.38 2.36 -0.18
CA THR A 27 -10.88 3.74 -0.17
C THR A 27 -10.69 4.43 1.19
N GLY A 28 -10.56 3.66 2.27
CA GLY A 28 -10.31 4.16 3.61
C GLY A 28 -8.93 4.80 3.72
N GLU A 29 -8.87 5.98 4.34
CA GLU A 29 -7.62 6.74 4.47
C GLU A 29 -6.58 6.00 5.34
N ALA A 30 -7.02 5.44 6.48
CA ALA A 30 -6.19 4.62 7.35
C ALA A 30 -5.73 3.32 6.68
N ASP A 31 -6.61 2.65 5.92
CA ASP A 31 -6.27 1.40 5.21
C ASP A 31 -5.22 1.64 4.10
N LEU A 32 -5.37 2.73 3.35
CA LEU A 32 -4.40 3.15 2.34
C LEU A 32 -3.07 3.53 2.97
N PHE A 33 -3.11 4.27 4.08
CA PHE A 33 -1.90 4.65 4.80
C PHE A 33 -1.20 3.41 5.39
N GLU A 34 -1.94 2.51 6.03
CA GLU A 34 -1.46 1.22 6.52
C GLU A 34 -0.75 0.47 5.40
N ARG A 35 -1.41 0.25 4.25
CA ARG A 35 -0.81 -0.49 3.13
C ARG A 35 0.50 0.14 2.69
N LEU A 36 0.54 1.46 2.50
CA LEU A 36 1.76 2.17 2.09
C LEU A 36 2.90 1.96 3.10
N ILE A 37 2.62 2.07 4.40
CA ILE A 37 3.64 1.90 5.43
C ILE A 37 4.11 0.44 5.53
N LEU A 38 3.23 -0.54 5.34
CA LEU A 38 3.61 -1.95 5.31
C LEU A 38 4.55 -2.24 4.12
N GLU A 39 4.27 -1.72 2.93
CA GLU A 39 5.16 -1.86 1.75
C GLU A 39 6.52 -1.17 1.97
N ILE A 40 6.53 0.03 2.56
CA ILE A 40 7.78 0.71 2.95
C ILE A 40 8.61 -0.15 3.90
N ASN A 41 7.94 -0.82 4.85
CA ASN A 41 8.61 -1.66 5.83
C ASN A 41 9.06 -3.01 5.27
N GLN A 42 8.42 -3.51 4.20
CA GLN A 42 8.81 -4.74 3.50
C GLN A 42 10.20 -4.67 2.88
N ALA A 43 10.70 -3.48 2.49
CA ALA A 43 12.01 -3.34 1.87
C ALA A 43 13.13 -4.03 2.67
N GLY A 44 13.71 -5.08 2.08
CA GLY A 44 14.75 -5.93 2.66
C GLY A 44 14.26 -7.15 3.46
N LEU A 45 12.95 -7.45 3.43
CA LEU A 45 12.30 -8.51 4.21
C LEU A 45 11.29 -9.29 3.34
N SER A 46 10.88 -10.46 3.82
CA SER A 46 9.76 -11.17 3.20
C SER A 46 8.42 -10.52 3.56
N TRP A 47 7.45 -10.56 2.65
CA TRP A 47 6.09 -10.10 2.95
C TRP A 47 5.45 -10.89 4.10
N LEU A 48 5.77 -12.18 4.23
CA LEU A 48 5.38 -12.99 5.40
C LEU A 48 5.79 -12.35 6.73
N THR A 49 6.99 -11.76 6.79
CA THR A 49 7.47 -11.07 7.99
C THR A 49 6.59 -9.88 8.34
N ILE A 50 6.13 -9.16 7.32
CA ILE A 50 5.24 -8.00 7.48
C ILE A 50 3.84 -8.46 7.90
N LEU A 51 3.27 -9.46 7.25
CA LEU A 51 1.96 -10.02 7.62
C LEU A 51 1.93 -10.51 9.07
N LYS A 52 2.96 -11.23 9.52
CA LYS A 52 3.08 -11.70 10.92
C LYS A 52 3.20 -10.57 11.94
N LYS A 53 3.69 -9.40 11.53
CA LYS A 53 3.87 -8.21 12.39
C LYS A 53 2.73 -7.20 12.27
N ARG A 54 1.77 -7.42 11.37
CA ARG A 54 0.76 -6.42 10.99
C ARG A 54 -0.05 -5.90 12.17
N GLU A 55 -0.51 -6.77 13.06
CA GLU A 55 -1.24 -6.36 14.27
C GLU A 55 -0.38 -5.53 15.22
N SER A 56 0.90 -5.86 15.34
CA SER A 56 1.85 -5.05 16.12
C SER A 56 2.08 -3.69 15.46
N PHE A 57 2.16 -3.63 14.13
CA PHE A 57 2.21 -2.37 13.38
C PHE A 57 0.96 -1.52 13.63
N ARG A 58 -0.24 -2.10 13.55
CA ARG A 58 -1.50 -1.40 13.85
C ARG A 58 -1.50 -0.83 15.26
N ALA A 59 -1.11 -1.62 16.26
CA ALA A 59 -1.02 -1.13 17.64
C ALA A 59 0.02 -0.01 17.80
N ALA A 60 1.21 -0.18 17.20
CA ALA A 60 2.31 0.77 17.34
C ALA A 60 2.02 2.15 16.72
N TYR A 61 1.31 2.16 15.59
CA TYR A 61 0.96 3.35 14.79
C TYR A 61 -0.49 3.80 14.99
N ASP A 62 -1.10 3.55 16.16
CA ASP A 62 -2.45 4.00 16.51
C ASP A 62 -3.53 3.67 15.45
N GLN A 63 -3.54 2.42 14.98
CA GLN A 63 -4.42 1.91 13.91
C GLN A 63 -4.25 2.66 12.57
N PHE A 64 -3.09 3.28 12.36
CA PHE A 64 -2.81 4.09 11.17
C PHE A 64 -3.77 5.28 11.01
N GLU A 65 -4.33 5.78 12.11
CA GLU A 65 -5.06 7.05 12.14
C GLU A 65 -4.11 8.19 11.74
N VAL A 66 -4.30 8.72 10.53
CA VAL A 66 -3.36 9.67 9.90
C VAL A 66 -3.06 10.87 10.78
N ASP A 67 -4.08 11.45 11.41
CA ASP A 67 -3.91 12.64 12.26
C ASP A 67 -3.06 12.35 13.51
N LYS A 68 -3.18 11.15 14.09
CA LYS A 68 -2.37 10.74 15.23
C LYS A 68 -0.92 10.54 14.81
N VAL A 69 -0.68 9.78 13.74
CA VAL A 69 0.69 9.51 13.26
C VAL A 69 1.37 10.78 12.74
N ALA A 70 0.62 11.70 12.13
CA ALA A 70 1.15 12.98 11.67
C ALA A 70 1.62 13.89 12.83
N ALA A 71 1.01 13.74 14.00
CA ALA A 71 1.33 14.49 15.22
C ALA A 71 2.46 13.88 16.06
N TYR A 72 2.98 12.70 15.70
CA TYR A 72 4.07 12.04 16.42
C TYR A 72 5.32 12.93 16.53
N GLY A 73 5.89 12.97 17.74
CA GLY A 73 7.11 13.70 18.06
C GLY A 73 8.31 12.79 18.31
N GLU A 74 9.42 13.36 18.80
CA GLU A 74 10.62 12.57 19.15
C GLU A 74 10.34 11.48 20.19
N ALA A 75 9.42 11.71 21.14
CA ALA A 75 9.03 10.71 22.13
C ALA A 75 8.41 9.46 21.47
N ASP A 76 7.54 9.65 20.47
CA ASP A 76 6.95 8.55 19.70
C ASP A 76 8.01 7.83 18.87
N VAL A 77 8.94 8.55 18.27
CA VAL A 77 10.06 7.96 17.54
C VAL A 77 10.89 7.06 18.45
N VAL A 78 11.22 7.52 19.66
CA VAL A 78 11.95 6.71 20.66
C VAL A 78 11.14 5.48 21.07
N ARG A 79 9.84 5.66 21.35
CA ARG A 79 8.92 4.56 21.68
C ARG A 79 8.88 3.49 20.57
N LEU A 80 8.69 3.90 19.32
CA LEU A 80 8.63 3.01 18.15
C LEU A 80 9.97 2.29 17.91
N LEU A 81 11.10 2.95 18.14
CA LEU A 81 12.42 2.33 18.01
C LEU A 81 12.72 1.30 19.11
N ALA A 82 12.02 1.38 20.25
CA ALA A 82 12.12 0.40 21.32
C ALA A 82 11.19 -0.81 21.09
N ASP A 83 10.17 -0.70 20.23
CA ASP A 83 9.15 -1.74 20.04
C ASP A 83 9.66 -2.91 19.17
N PRO A 84 9.80 -4.14 19.72
CA PRO A 84 10.22 -5.32 18.95
C PRO A 84 9.12 -5.86 18.01
N GLY A 85 7.88 -5.41 18.18
CA GLY A 85 6.73 -5.76 17.35
C GLY A 85 6.87 -5.27 15.92
N ILE A 86 7.57 -4.14 15.69
CA ILE A 86 7.75 -3.53 14.36
C ILE A 86 9.19 -3.64 13.83
N ILE A 87 9.44 -3.03 12.67
CA ILE A 87 10.79 -2.89 12.11
C ILE A 87 11.44 -1.63 12.67
N ARG A 88 12.40 -1.81 13.58
CA ARG A 88 13.10 -0.74 14.32
C ARG A 88 14.13 -0.01 13.46
N ASN A 89 13.66 0.77 12.50
CA ASN A 89 14.49 1.58 11.62
C ASN A 89 14.07 3.06 11.70
N ARG A 90 14.98 3.92 12.17
CA ARG A 90 14.70 5.34 12.40
C ARG A 90 14.26 6.08 11.14
N LEU A 91 14.84 5.75 9.99
CA LEU A 91 14.46 6.40 8.72
C LEU A 91 13.06 5.98 8.26
N LYS A 92 12.69 4.71 8.43
CA LYS A 92 11.34 4.21 8.10
C LYS A 92 10.27 4.81 9.03
N VAL A 93 10.55 4.92 10.33
CA VAL A 93 9.65 5.60 11.29
C VAL A 93 9.43 7.06 10.90
N GLN A 94 10.51 7.79 10.62
CA GLN A 94 10.42 9.19 10.19
C GLN A 94 9.69 9.35 8.85
N ALA A 95 9.85 8.39 7.93
CA ALA A 95 9.10 8.36 6.69
C ALA A 95 7.59 8.17 6.92
N ALA A 96 7.19 7.30 7.87
CA ALA A 96 5.79 7.10 8.20
C ALA A 96 5.14 8.40 8.72
N ILE A 97 5.80 9.09 9.66
CA ILE A 97 5.33 10.38 10.19
C ILE A 97 5.22 11.43 9.09
N HIS A 98 6.27 11.57 8.27
CA HIS A 98 6.25 12.51 7.14
C HIS A 98 5.12 12.19 6.15
N ASN A 99 4.93 10.92 5.79
CA ASN A 99 3.92 10.50 4.84
C ASN A 99 2.51 10.73 5.40
N ALA A 100 2.27 10.53 6.71
CA ALA A 100 1.01 10.89 7.36
C ALA A 100 0.72 12.39 7.24
N GLN A 101 1.71 13.24 7.51
CA GLN A 101 1.58 14.70 7.35
C GLN A 101 1.30 15.12 5.90
N VAL A 102 1.90 14.42 4.92
CA VAL A 102 1.60 14.65 3.50
C VAL A 102 0.15 14.27 3.21
N ILE A 103 -0.30 13.07 3.63
CA ILE A 103 -1.67 12.61 3.41
C ILE A 103 -2.68 13.58 4.03
N GLN A 104 -2.45 14.05 5.25
CA GLN A 104 -3.29 15.04 5.91
C GLN A 104 -3.47 16.30 5.05
N ARG A 105 -2.41 16.81 4.40
CA ARG A 105 -2.48 17.96 3.48
C ARG A 105 -3.19 17.65 2.17
N LEU A 106 -3.22 16.39 1.73
CA LEU A 106 -3.96 16.00 0.52
C LEU A 106 -5.48 16.16 0.68
N ARG A 107 -5.99 16.23 1.91
CA ARG A 107 -7.40 16.51 2.20
C ARG A 107 -7.86 17.84 1.61
N GLU A 108 -7.02 18.88 1.71
CA GLU A 108 -7.35 20.23 1.21
C GLU A 108 -7.44 20.30 -0.33
N SER A 109 -6.62 19.51 -1.02
CA SER A 109 -6.48 19.61 -2.48
C SER A 109 -7.26 18.53 -3.24
N HIS A 110 -7.44 17.35 -2.66
CA HIS A 110 -8.01 16.18 -3.35
C HIS A 110 -9.05 15.44 -2.51
N GLY A 111 -9.44 15.97 -1.36
CA GLY A 111 -10.38 15.31 -0.45
C GLY A 111 -9.80 14.08 0.26
N GLY A 112 -8.48 13.89 0.22
CA GLY A 112 -7.76 12.84 0.95
C GLY A 112 -6.87 11.97 0.06
N PHE A 113 -6.22 10.96 0.64
CA PHE A 113 -5.27 10.12 -0.09
C PHE A 113 -5.92 9.35 -1.25
N HIS A 114 -7.09 8.74 -1.02
CA HIS A 114 -7.85 8.05 -2.05
C HIS A 114 -8.16 8.98 -3.24
N GLY A 115 -8.69 10.18 -2.97
CA GLY A 115 -9.01 11.16 -4.00
C GLY A 115 -7.77 11.63 -4.77
N TRP A 116 -6.61 11.75 -4.10
CA TRP A 116 -5.35 12.05 -4.76
C TRP A 116 -4.89 10.93 -5.70
N ILE A 117 -4.98 9.66 -5.29
CA ILE A 117 -4.65 8.53 -6.17
C ILE A 117 -5.61 8.50 -7.36
N ALA A 118 -6.92 8.65 -7.12
CA ALA A 118 -7.93 8.65 -8.17
C ALA A 118 -7.71 9.77 -9.20
N ALA A 119 -7.38 10.99 -8.76
CA ALA A 119 -7.13 12.13 -9.65
C ALA A 119 -5.91 11.96 -10.57
N HIS A 120 -4.94 11.11 -10.18
CA HIS A 120 -3.72 10.85 -10.94
C HIS A 120 -3.77 9.55 -11.76
N HIS A 121 -4.85 8.78 -11.65
CA HIS A 121 -5.09 7.54 -12.37
C HIS A 121 -5.94 7.79 -13.64
N PRO A 122 -5.67 7.11 -14.78
CA PRO A 122 -4.65 6.09 -14.99
C PRO A 122 -3.27 6.65 -15.31
N ARG A 123 -2.22 5.87 -15.00
CA ARG A 123 -0.81 6.25 -15.21
C ARG A 123 0.08 5.02 -15.27
N ALA A 124 1.15 5.10 -16.08
CA ALA A 124 2.16 4.05 -16.19
C ALA A 124 2.99 3.93 -14.89
N LYS A 125 3.51 2.74 -14.57
CA LYS A 125 4.28 2.49 -13.33
C LYS A 125 5.44 3.48 -13.18
N ALA A 126 6.22 3.71 -14.24
CA ALA A 126 7.36 4.63 -14.18
C ALA A 126 6.96 6.06 -13.78
N ASP A 127 5.80 6.54 -14.23
CA ASP A 127 5.32 7.87 -13.89
C ASP A 127 4.69 7.92 -12.50
N TRP A 128 4.07 6.83 -12.04
CA TRP A 128 3.68 6.68 -10.64
C TRP A 128 4.88 6.79 -9.72
N VAL A 129 5.98 6.10 -10.03
CA VAL A 129 7.21 6.16 -9.23
C VAL A 129 7.74 7.60 -9.15
N LYS A 130 7.78 8.33 -10.28
CA LYS A 130 8.19 9.74 -10.29
C LYS A 130 7.26 10.62 -9.45
N LEU A 131 5.95 10.38 -9.50
CA LEU A 131 4.97 11.14 -8.73
C LEU A 131 5.14 10.88 -7.24
N PHE A 132 5.16 9.61 -6.82
CA PHE A 132 5.36 9.23 -5.42
C PHE A 132 6.69 9.74 -4.87
N ALA A 133 7.79 9.65 -5.63
CA ALA A 133 9.09 10.16 -5.20
C ALA A 133 9.12 11.69 -4.98
N LYS A 134 8.22 12.44 -5.61
CA LYS A 134 8.07 13.90 -5.37
C LYS A 134 7.18 14.21 -4.17
N THR A 135 6.30 13.29 -3.79
CA THR A 135 5.23 13.52 -2.82
C THR A 135 5.51 12.90 -1.46
N PHE A 136 6.12 11.71 -1.44
CA PHE A 136 6.30 10.88 -0.26
C PHE A 136 7.77 10.47 -0.07
N ARG A 137 8.09 9.94 1.12
CA ARG A 137 9.39 9.37 1.46
C ARG A 137 9.34 7.85 1.42
N PHE A 138 10.48 7.24 1.07
CA PHE A 138 10.67 5.80 0.96
C PHE A 138 9.81 5.12 -0.10
N THR A 139 9.55 5.79 -1.21
CA THR A 139 8.67 5.27 -2.28
C THR A 139 9.47 4.92 -3.52
N GLY A 140 10.36 3.93 -3.39
CA GLY A 140 11.13 3.36 -4.49
C GLY A 140 10.25 2.56 -5.48
N GLY A 141 10.83 2.17 -6.61
CA GLY A 141 10.08 1.56 -7.72
C GLY A 141 9.32 0.26 -7.37
N GLU A 142 9.91 -0.59 -6.53
CA GLU A 142 9.25 -1.80 -6.03
C GLU A 142 8.12 -1.46 -5.07
N ILE A 143 8.37 -0.61 -4.08
CA ILE A 143 7.38 -0.18 -3.07
C ILE A 143 6.15 0.45 -3.73
N VAL A 144 6.34 1.37 -4.67
CA VAL A 144 5.22 2.02 -5.38
C VAL A 144 4.48 1.01 -6.26
N GLY A 145 5.21 0.10 -6.89
CA GLY A 145 4.64 -0.96 -7.71
C GLY A 145 3.73 -1.88 -6.90
N GLU A 146 4.25 -2.43 -5.80
CA GLU A 146 3.51 -3.34 -4.93
C GLU A 146 2.37 -2.62 -4.20
N PHE A 147 2.58 -1.39 -3.73
CA PHE A 147 1.50 -0.58 -3.16
C PHE A 147 0.34 -0.46 -4.13
N LEU A 148 0.55 0.09 -5.32
CA LEU A 148 -0.54 0.34 -6.28
C LEU A 148 -1.14 -0.96 -6.84
N MET A 149 -0.35 -2.02 -6.98
CA MET A 149 -0.84 -3.34 -7.38
C MET A 149 -1.73 -3.94 -6.28
N SER A 150 -1.31 -3.84 -5.02
CA SER A 150 -2.04 -4.36 -3.86
C SER A 150 -3.40 -3.70 -3.65
N ILE A 151 -3.58 -2.46 -4.13
CA ILE A 151 -4.83 -1.71 -4.03
C ILE A 151 -5.59 -1.59 -5.37
N GLY A 152 -5.21 -2.37 -6.39
CA GLY A 152 -5.97 -2.45 -7.64
C GLY A 152 -5.80 -1.26 -8.62
N TYR A 153 -4.78 -0.42 -8.44
CA TYR A 153 -4.46 0.68 -9.36
C TYR A 153 -3.39 0.32 -10.41
N LEU A 154 -2.68 -0.79 -10.22
CA LEU A 154 -1.83 -1.43 -11.23
C LEU A 154 -2.24 -2.90 -11.43
N PRO A 155 -2.09 -3.44 -12.65
CA PRO A 155 -2.31 -4.86 -12.90
C PRO A 155 -1.21 -5.72 -12.28
N GLY A 156 -1.49 -7.02 -12.16
CA GLY A 156 -0.49 -8.04 -11.81
C GLY A 156 -0.69 -8.74 -10.47
N ALA A 157 -1.63 -8.27 -9.63
CA ALA A 157 -1.89 -8.88 -8.33
C ALA A 157 -2.25 -10.37 -8.46
N HIS A 158 -3.10 -10.67 -9.44
CA HIS A 158 -3.58 -12.02 -9.72
C HIS A 158 -3.43 -12.38 -11.20
N ARG A 159 -3.22 -13.67 -11.48
CA ARG A 159 -3.46 -14.22 -12.82
C ARG A 159 -4.96 -14.20 -13.14
N LEU A 160 -5.32 -14.13 -14.43
CA LEU A 160 -6.71 -13.94 -14.88
C LEU A 160 -7.62 -15.12 -14.52
N ASP A 161 -7.06 -16.32 -14.39
CA ASP A 161 -7.72 -17.55 -13.98
C ASP A 161 -7.66 -17.80 -12.46
N CYS A 162 -7.10 -16.88 -11.68
CA CYS A 162 -7.07 -16.99 -10.22
C CYS A 162 -8.51 -16.85 -9.66
N PRO A 163 -8.98 -17.74 -8.78
CA PRO A 163 -10.27 -17.60 -8.13
C PRO A 163 -10.44 -16.26 -7.41
N ALA A 164 -9.37 -15.70 -6.83
CA ALA A 164 -9.40 -14.38 -6.23
C ALA A 164 -9.66 -13.29 -7.28
N HIS A 165 -9.01 -13.34 -8.45
CA HIS A 165 -9.28 -12.42 -9.56
C HIS A 165 -10.75 -12.47 -10.01
N LEU A 166 -11.30 -13.68 -10.15
CA LEU A 166 -12.69 -13.89 -10.55
C LEU A 166 -13.70 -13.38 -9.51
N ARG A 167 -13.34 -13.35 -8.22
CA ARG A 167 -14.17 -12.69 -7.21
C ARG A 167 -14.13 -11.17 -7.34
N LEU A 168 -12.97 -10.62 -7.69
CA LEU A 168 -12.80 -9.17 -7.90
C LEU A 168 -13.43 -8.67 -9.20
N SER A 169 -13.68 -9.53 -10.19
CA SER A 169 -14.29 -9.09 -11.47
C SER A 169 -15.71 -8.55 -11.33
N ASN A 170 -16.37 -8.78 -10.18
CA ASN A 170 -17.65 -8.16 -9.81
C ASN A 170 -17.50 -6.77 -9.19
N GLN A 171 -16.28 -6.33 -8.91
CA GLN A 171 -15.95 -4.99 -8.40
C GLN A 171 -15.36 -4.14 -9.54
N GLU A 172 -15.57 -2.82 -9.47
CA GLU A 172 -14.90 -1.88 -10.37
C GLU A 172 -13.44 -1.70 -9.96
N ILE A 173 -12.57 -2.61 -10.40
CA ILE A 173 -11.12 -2.51 -10.15
C ILE A 173 -10.55 -1.36 -11.00
N PRO A 174 -9.89 -0.34 -10.42
CA PRO A 174 -9.44 0.84 -11.14
C PRO A 174 -8.64 0.54 -12.42
N TRP A 175 -7.63 -0.34 -12.36
CA TRP A 175 -6.81 -0.65 -13.54
C TRP A 175 -7.62 -1.34 -14.66
N VAL A 176 -8.60 -2.17 -14.31
CA VAL A 176 -9.49 -2.82 -15.28
C VAL A 176 -10.40 -1.79 -15.95
N THR A 177 -10.96 -0.86 -15.17
CA THR A 177 -11.78 0.23 -15.68
C THR A 177 -10.99 1.12 -16.63
N ALA A 178 -9.75 1.47 -16.29
CA ALA A 178 -8.87 2.23 -17.18
C ALA A 178 -8.54 1.48 -18.47
N LEU A 179 -8.27 0.17 -18.40
CA LEU A 179 -8.02 -0.65 -19.59
C LEU A 179 -9.24 -0.69 -20.51
N ARG A 180 -10.45 -0.86 -19.94
CA ARG A 180 -11.72 -0.79 -20.69
C ARG A 180 -11.97 0.57 -21.32
N ALA A 181 -11.51 1.64 -20.68
CA ALA A 181 -11.54 3.00 -21.21
C ALA A 181 -10.43 3.29 -22.25
N GLY A 182 -9.62 2.30 -22.62
CA GLY A 182 -8.61 2.41 -23.68
C GLY A 182 -7.21 2.82 -23.21
N PHE A 183 -6.94 2.85 -21.90
CA PHE A 183 -5.58 3.12 -21.40
C PHE A 183 -4.64 1.94 -21.66
N THR A 184 -3.55 2.18 -22.40
CA THR A 184 -2.57 1.16 -22.80
C THR A 184 -1.24 1.24 -22.05
N GLY A 185 -1.08 2.23 -21.15
CA GLY A 185 0.19 2.53 -20.49
C GLY A 185 0.66 1.54 -19.41
N TYR A 186 -0.06 0.43 -19.18
CA TYR A 186 0.36 -0.60 -18.24
C TYR A 186 1.33 -1.64 -18.83
N ALA A 187 1.41 -1.73 -20.15
CA ALA A 187 2.23 -2.74 -20.85
C ALA A 187 3.71 -2.32 -21.02
N ALA A 188 4.14 -1.26 -20.34
CA ALA A 188 5.48 -0.68 -20.44
C ALA A 188 6.45 -1.25 -19.40
#